data_AF-A0AA36IJV1-F1
#
_entry.id   AF-A0AA36IJV1-F1
#
_cell.length_a   1.000
_cell.length_b   1.000
_cell.length_c   1.000
_cell.angle_alpha   90.00
_cell.angle_beta   90.00
_cell.angle_gamma   90.00
#
_symmetry.space_group_name_H-M   'P 1'
#
loop_
_entity.id
_entity.type
_entity.pdbx_description
1 polymer ?
#
loop_
_entity_poly.entity_id
_entity_poly.type
_entity_poly.pdbx_seq_one_letter_code
_entity_poly.pdbx_strand_id
1 'polypeptide(L)'
;MLATMGYITPEITGKFPGYLSPSAGLKFADVPNGLAAISKVPAAGWGQILAYMAFCEVSQDQSAGTPAAAGDFGFKVLTASDPEAKKTKLAAELANGRLAMMAIIGMFFQ
;
A
#
# COMPACT_ATOMS: atom_id res chain seq x y z
N MET A 1 -0.01 -6.49 2.34
CA MET A 1 0.03 -5.85 3.68
C MET A 1 -0.59 -4.47 3.69
N LEU A 2 -0.15 -3.53 2.84
CA LEU A 2 -0.73 -2.18 2.85
C LEU A 2 -2.19 -2.15 2.34
N ALA A 3 -2.54 -3.01 1.37
CA ALA A 3 -3.93 -3.13 0.90
C ALA A 3 -4.91 -3.59 2.01
N THR A 4 -4.51 -4.51 2.88
CA THR A 4 -5.36 -4.95 4.01
C THR A 4 -5.55 -3.83 5.02
N MET A 5 -4.48 -3.11 5.37
CA MET A 5 -4.57 -1.95 6.26
C MET A 5 -5.42 -0.84 5.64
N GLY A 6 -5.25 -0.56 4.34
CA GLY A 6 -6.05 0.43 3.62
C GLY A 6 -7.54 0.09 3.53
N TYR A 7 -7.92 -1.19 3.60
CA TYR A 7 -9.31 -1.62 3.71
C TYR A 7 -9.86 -1.41 5.13
N ILE A 8 -9.05 -1.72 6.14
CA ILE A 8 -9.47 -1.71 7.56
C ILE A 8 -9.48 -0.28 8.15
N THR A 9 -8.49 0.56 7.83
CA THR A 9 -8.33 1.89 8.46
C THR A 9 -9.56 2.78 8.26
N PRO A 10 -10.15 2.93 7.06
CA PRO A 10 -11.36 3.72 6.86
C PRO A 10 -12.59 3.19 7.62
N GLU A 11 -12.63 1.89 7.94
CA GLU A 11 -13.70 1.28 8.74
C GLU A 11 -13.53 1.57 10.23
N ILE A 12 -12.29 1.49 10.75
CA ILE A 12 -12.01 1.62 12.19
C ILE A 12 -11.82 3.09 12.61
N THR A 13 -10.99 3.85 11.88
CA THR A 13 -10.61 5.22 12.27
C THR A 13 -11.50 6.28 11.63
N GLY A 14 -12.38 5.88 10.71
CA GLY A 14 -13.14 6.78 9.87
C GLY A 14 -12.30 7.35 8.71
N LYS A 15 -12.97 8.15 7.88
CA LYS A 15 -12.38 8.78 6.68
C LYS A 15 -11.85 10.17 7.01
N PHE A 16 -10.87 10.63 6.25
CA PHE A 16 -10.31 11.97 6.44
C PHE A 16 -11.39 13.06 6.27
N PRO A 17 -11.35 14.13 7.06
CA PRO A 17 -12.21 15.28 6.84
C PRO A 17 -11.78 16.05 5.58
N GLY A 18 -12.74 16.58 4.82
CA GLY A 18 -12.48 17.46 3.67
C GLY A 18 -12.83 16.87 2.30
N TYR A 19 -12.29 17.50 1.26
CA TYR A 19 -12.59 17.20 -0.15
C TYR A 19 -11.48 16.37 -0.79
N LEU A 20 -11.85 15.24 -1.40
CA LEU A 20 -10.96 14.47 -2.28
C LEU A 20 -10.71 15.26 -3.57
N SER A 21 -11.75 15.88 -4.11
CA SER A 21 -11.66 16.70 -5.31
C SER A 21 -12.48 17.98 -5.12
N PRO A 22 -11.83 19.12 -4.80
CA PRO A 22 -12.51 20.40 -4.67
C PRO A 22 -13.22 20.83 -5.97
N SER A 23 -12.63 20.51 -7.13
CA SER A 23 -13.21 20.83 -8.44
C SER A 23 -14.44 19.99 -8.79
N ALA A 24 -14.55 18.76 -8.25
CA ALA A 24 -15.72 17.90 -8.41
C ALA A 24 -16.67 17.94 -7.20
N GLY A 25 -16.38 18.76 -6.18
CA GLY A 25 -17.15 18.85 -4.94
C GLY A 25 -17.24 17.53 -4.14
N LEU A 26 -16.31 16.60 -4.36
CA LEU A 26 -16.38 15.24 -3.80
C LEU A 26 -15.63 15.15 -2.47
N LYS A 27 -16.31 14.75 -1.40
CA LYS A 27 -15.71 14.59 -0.06
C LYS A 27 -15.13 13.19 0.13
N PHE A 28 -14.13 13.07 1.00
CA PHE A 28 -13.63 11.77 1.40
C PHE A 28 -14.71 10.92 2.09
N ALA A 29 -15.65 11.55 2.78
CA ALA A 29 -16.82 10.89 3.38
C ALA A 29 -17.67 10.13 2.34
N ASP A 30 -17.78 10.67 1.13
CA ASP A 30 -18.66 10.19 0.06
C ASP A 30 -18.07 9.00 -0.72
N VAL A 31 -16.79 8.67 -0.48
CA VAL A 31 -16.11 7.53 -1.10
C VAL A 31 -16.40 6.28 -0.28
N PRO A 32 -17.20 5.31 -0.77
CA PRO A 32 -17.45 4.07 -0.04
C PRO A 32 -16.16 3.25 0.10
N ASN A 33 -16.08 2.40 1.12
CA ASN A 33 -14.91 1.54 1.31
C ASN A 33 -14.92 0.37 0.32
N GLY A 34 -13.77 -0.29 0.18
CA GLY A 34 -13.61 -1.44 -0.70
C GLY A 34 -13.69 -1.12 -2.19
N LEU A 35 -14.16 -2.08 -2.99
CA LEU A 35 -14.12 -2.00 -4.46
C LEU A 35 -14.96 -0.85 -5.03
N ALA A 36 -16.00 -0.42 -4.31
CA ALA A 36 -16.84 0.70 -4.71
C ALA A 36 -16.09 2.05 -4.68
N ALA A 37 -14.98 2.16 -3.94
CA ALA A 37 -14.13 3.35 -3.94
C ALA A 37 -13.55 3.64 -5.34
N ILE A 38 -13.27 2.59 -6.10
CA ILE A 38 -12.55 2.68 -7.38
C ILE A 38 -13.31 3.54 -8.39
N SER A 39 -14.64 3.44 -8.40
CA SER A 39 -15.50 4.19 -9.32
C SER A 39 -15.80 5.63 -8.88
N LYS A 40 -15.48 6.00 -7.62
CA LYS A 40 -15.71 7.35 -7.09
C LYS A 40 -14.48 8.25 -7.16
N VAL A 41 -13.29 7.66 -7.17
CA VAL A 41 -12.04 8.43 -7.32
C VAL A 41 -11.91 8.92 -8.76
N PRO A 42 -11.69 10.23 -9.00
CA PRO A 42 -11.54 10.77 -10.35
C PRO A 42 -10.37 10.16 -11.11
N ALA A 43 -10.51 10.01 -12.44
CA ALA A 43 -9.48 9.44 -13.31
C ALA A 43 -8.14 10.19 -13.24
N ALA A 44 -8.15 11.51 -13.06
CA ALA A 44 -6.93 12.30 -12.87
C ALA A 44 -6.16 11.90 -11.59
N GLY A 45 -6.88 11.57 -10.50
CA GLY A 45 -6.27 11.07 -9.26
C GLY A 45 -5.63 9.70 -9.47
N TRP A 46 -6.31 8.80 -10.18
CA TRP A 46 -5.74 7.51 -10.59
C TRP A 46 -4.48 7.67 -11.44
N GLY A 47 -4.49 8.61 -12.40
CA GLY A 47 -3.33 8.92 -13.23
C GLY A 47 -2.12 9.38 -12.41
N GLN A 48 -2.33 10.25 -11.41
CA GLN A 48 -1.27 10.69 -10.50
C GLN A 48 -0.70 9.53 -9.67
N ILE A 49 -1.58 8.68 -9.13
CA ILE A 49 -1.20 7.52 -8.32
C ILE A 49 -0.38 6.52 -9.16
N LEU A 50 -0.84 6.18 -10.37
CA LEU A 50 -0.12 5.27 -11.27
C LEU A 50 1.21 5.85 -11.74
N ALA A 51 1.26 7.15 -12.07
CA ALA A 51 2.50 7.81 -12.47
C ALA A 51 3.55 7.79 -11.35
N TYR A 52 3.12 8.06 -10.11
CA TYR A 52 4.02 7.98 -8.96
C TYR A 52 4.49 6.55 -8.68
N MET A 53 3.59 5.56 -8.75
CA MET A 53 3.95 4.15 -8.61
C MET A 53 4.97 3.71 -9.66
N ALA A 54 4.74 4.07 -10.93
CA ALA A 54 5.66 3.77 -12.02
C ALA A 54 7.03 4.45 -11.82
N PHE A 55 7.04 5.70 -11.34
CA PHE A 55 8.28 6.38 -10.99
C PHE A 55 9.04 5.64 -9.87
N CYS A 56 8.35 5.24 -8.79
CA CYS A 56 8.96 4.49 -7.70
C CYS A 56 9.50 3.13 -8.17
N GLU A 57 8.77 2.42 -9.01
CA GLU A 57 9.16 1.09 -9.52
C GLU A 57 10.39 1.17 -10.45
N VAL A 58 10.50 2.22 -11.28
CA VAL A 58 11.62 2.39 -12.22
C VAL A 58 12.83 3.11 -11.59
N SER A 59 12.66 3.74 -10.41
CA SER A 59 13.70 4.57 -9.79
C SER A 59 14.98 3.82 -9.39
N GLN A 60 14.90 2.49 -9.21
CA GLN A 60 16.04 1.66 -8.85
C GLN A 60 16.10 0.43 -9.75
N ASP A 61 17.31 0.03 -10.16
CA ASP A 61 17.49 -1.17 -10.97
C ASP A 61 17.13 -2.42 -10.16
N GLN A 62 16.12 -3.15 -10.65
CA GLN A 62 15.61 -4.41 -10.07
C GLN A 62 16.01 -5.63 -10.90
N SER A 63 17.00 -5.51 -11.78
CA SER A 63 17.52 -6.62 -12.59
C SER A 63 17.97 -7.79 -11.71
N ALA A 64 17.82 -9.02 -12.24
CA ALA A 64 18.16 -10.24 -11.52
C ALA A 64 19.62 -10.20 -11.05
N GLY A 65 19.85 -10.41 -9.75
CA GLY A 65 21.17 -10.35 -9.12
C GLY A 65 21.47 -9.04 -8.38
N THR A 66 20.62 -8.01 -8.51
CA THR A 66 20.72 -6.80 -7.68
C THR A 66 20.13 -7.02 -6.28
N PRO A 67 20.61 -6.32 -5.23
CA PRO A 67 19.97 -6.33 -3.91
C PRO A 67 18.50 -5.91 -3.94
N ALA A 68 18.17 -5.00 -4.87
CA ALA A 68 16.80 -4.53 -5.10
C ALA A 68 15.86 -5.64 -5.60
N ALA A 69 16.37 -6.58 -6.41
CA ALA A 69 15.60 -7.74 -6.86
C ALA A 69 15.21 -8.67 -5.70
N ALA A 70 15.96 -8.66 -4.60
CA ALA A 70 15.63 -9.37 -3.36
C ALA A 70 14.80 -8.50 -2.39
N GLY A 71 14.39 -7.30 -2.80
CA GLY A 71 13.61 -6.36 -1.98
C GLY A 71 14.46 -5.47 -1.06
N ASP A 72 15.79 -5.49 -1.16
CA ASP A 72 16.65 -4.60 -0.37
C ASP A 72 16.91 -3.29 -1.13
N PHE A 73 16.04 -2.30 -0.87
CA PHE A 73 16.15 -0.94 -1.42
C PHE A 73 16.98 0.01 -0.53
N GLY A 74 17.74 -0.51 0.44
CA GLY A 74 18.55 0.33 1.32
C GLY A 74 17.75 1.22 2.28
N PHE A 75 16.46 0.91 2.50
CA PHE A 75 15.59 1.64 3.44
C PHE A 75 15.93 1.28 4.90
N LYS A 76 17.05 1.81 5.38
CA LYS A 76 17.69 1.48 6.67
C LYS A 76 16.96 1.95 7.92
N VAL A 77 15.89 2.72 7.79
CA VAL A 77 15.08 3.17 8.93
C VAL A 77 14.35 2.00 9.60
N LEU A 78 14.00 0.97 8.83
CA LEU A 78 13.27 -0.21 9.32
C LEU A 78 14.16 -1.44 9.53
N THR A 79 15.34 -1.46 8.91
CA THR A 79 16.27 -2.59 8.98
C THR A 79 17.09 -2.53 10.27
N ALA A 80 17.07 -3.60 11.06
CA ALA A 80 17.93 -3.70 12.23
C ALA A 80 19.40 -3.80 11.79
N SER A 81 20.28 -3.06 12.47
CA SER A 81 21.74 -3.10 12.23
C SER A 81 22.35 -4.44 12.63
N ASP A 82 21.73 -5.15 13.57
CA ASP A 82 22.14 -6.46 14.05
C ASP A 82 21.65 -7.59 13.12
N PRO A 83 22.53 -8.50 12.65
CA PRO A 83 22.17 -9.59 11.75
C PRO A 83 21.09 -10.54 12.27
N GLU A 84 21.06 -10.83 13.57
CA GLU A 84 20.10 -11.77 14.16
C GLU A 84 18.70 -11.13 14.26
N ALA A 85 18.65 -9.87 14.68
CA ALA A 85 17.43 -9.08 14.61
C ALA A 85 16.91 -8.90 13.17
N LYS A 86 17.80 -8.69 12.18
CA LYS A 86 17.41 -8.57 10.76
C LYS A 86 16.74 -9.85 10.26
N LYS A 87 17.31 -11.02 10.56
CA LYS A 87 16.73 -12.32 10.15
C LYS A 87 15.32 -12.53 10.73
N THR A 88 15.14 -12.22 12.01
CA THR A 88 13.83 -12.34 12.69
C THR A 88 12.79 -11.39 12.08
N LYS A 89 13.17 -10.13 11.81
CA LYS A 89 12.26 -9.14 11.20
C LYS A 89 11.86 -9.52 9.77
N LEU A 90 12.78 -10.03 8.96
CA LEU A 90 12.48 -10.51 7.60
C LEU A 90 11.53 -11.72 7.62
N ALA A 91 11.73 -12.66 8.56
CA ALA A 91 10.82 -13.79 8.73
C ALA A 91 9.41 -13.32 9.14
N ALA A 92 9.31 -12.33 10.03
CA ALA A 92 8.05 -11.73 10.44
C ALA A 92 7.37 -10.97 9.28
N GLU A 93 8.12 -10.23 8.47
CA GLU A 93 7.61 -9.56 7.27
C GLU A 93 6.99 -10.58 6.29
N LEU A 94 7.68 -11.68 6.01
CA LEU A 94 7.18 -12.73 5.12
C LEU A 94 5.91 -13.40 5.67
N ALA A 95 5.88 -13.70 6.98
CA ALA A 95 4.70 -14.29 7.62
C ALA A 95 3.49 -13.34 7.57
N ASN A 96 3.68 -12.06 7.88
CA ASN A 96 2.64 -11.04 7.79
C ASN A 96 2.20 -10.79 6.34
N GLY A 97 3.14 -10.87 5.39
CA GLY A 97 2.86 -10.80 3.95
C GLY A 97 1.90 -11.89 3.50
N ARG A 98 2.20 -13.15 3.86
CA ARG A 98 1.35 -14.32 3.57
C ARG A 98 -0.03 -14.20 4.18
N LEU A 99 -0.11 -13.81 5.45
CA LEU A 99 -1.39 -13.59 6.13
C LEU A 99 -2.19 -12.47 5.45
N ALA A 100 -1.55 -11.36 5.11
CA ALA A 100 -2.22 -10.25 4.46
C ALA A 100 -2.74 -10.60 3.05
N MET A 101 -2.07 -11.48 2.30
CA MET A 101 -2.56 -11.97 1.01
C MET A 101 -3.87 -12.76 1.18
N MET A 102 -3.95 -13.63 2.19
CA MET A 102 -5.19 -14.37 2.46
C MET A 102 -6.30 -13.46 3.00
N ALA A 103 -5.95 -12.51 3.86
CA ALA A 103 -6.92 -11.59 4.48
C ALA A 103 -7.57 -10.64 3.46
N ILE A 104 -6.82 -10.07 2.51
CA ILE A 104 -7.42 -9.16 1.51
C ILE A 104 -8.39 -9.89 0.58
N ILE A 105 -8.08 -11.14 0.23
CA ILE A 105 -8.97 -11.97 -0.58
C ILE A 105 -10.28 -12.20 0.18
N GLY A 106 -10.20 -12.60 1.46
CA GLY A 106 -11.40 -12.76 2.29
C GLY A 106 -12.26 -11.50 2.39
N MET A 107 -11.63 -10.33 2.52
CA MET A 107 -12.34 -9.04 2.59
C MET A 107 -13.01 -8.62 1.26
N PHE A 108 -12.58 -9.15 0.11
CA PHE A 108 -13.23 -8.87 -1.18
C PHE A 108 -14.50 -9.70 -1.43
N PHE A 109 -14.70 -10.82 -0.72
CA PHE A 109 -15.83 -11.73 -0.89
C PHE A 109 -16.86 -11.67 0.25
N GLN A 110 -16.71 -10.71 1.16
CA GLN A 110 -17.63 -10.45 2.27
C GLN A 110 -18.72 -9.46 1.86
#